data_AF-A0A8S4BE96-F1
#
_entry.id   AF-A0A8S4BE96-F1
#
_cell.length_a   1.000
_cell.length_b   1.000
_cell.length_c   1.000
_cell.angle_alpha   90.00
_cell.angle_beta   90.00
_cell.angle_gamma   90.00
#
_symmetry.space_group_name_H-M   'P 1'
#
loop_
_entity.id
_entity.type
_entity.pdbx_description
1 polymer ?
#
loop_
_entity_poly.entity_id
_entity_poly.type
_entity_poly.pdbx_seq_one_letter_code
_entity_poly.pdbx_strand_id
1 'polypeptide(L)'
;MAEKLQKFRHGNDANATRPARTPRQRTTEDADLSVTTGSGEPNTNSEELKADILRSLRGDIAKVIRDKLKGELADDFQAIKSELQAVRSEIASNSKAIQAEVDTIKTEVLDLKSEILRRARSRAPLSFNGHRVSFFPDYTTS
;
A
#
# COMPACT_ATOMS: atom_id res chain seq x y z
N MET A 1 7.26 3.53 -32.76
CA MET A 1 6.79 2.43 -31.89
C MET A 1 6.16 3.05 -30.64
N ALA A 2 4.84 2.89 -30.50
CA ALA A 2 3.95 3.27 -29.38
C ALA A 2 3.94 4.78 -28.98
N GLU A 3 2.96 5.63 -29.28
CA GLU A 3 1.49 5.50 -29.27
C GLU A 3 0.96 4.75 -28.04
N LYS A 4 0.67 5.51 -26.95
CA LYS A 4 -0.33 5.21 -25.90
C LYS A 4 -0.34 6.31 -24.83
N LEU A 5 -0.83 7.50 -25.17
CA LEU A 5 -1.20 8.52 -24.17
C LEU A 5 -2.50 9.19 -24.62
N GLN A 6 -3.61 8.50 -24.45
CA GLN A 6 -4.95 9.09 -24.45
C GLN A 6 -5.89 8.10 -23.76
N LYS A 7 -6.54 8.54 -22.67
CA LYS A 7 -7.93 8.24 -22.27
C LYS A 7 -8.13 8.45 -20.77
N PHE A 8 -8.32 9.71 -20.37
CA PHE A 8 -9.21 10.04 -19.25
C PHE A 8 -9.94 11.35 -19.58
N ARG A 9 -11.04 11.23 -20.32
CA ARG A 9 -12.21 12.11 -20.22
C ARG A 9 -13.42 11.21 -20.17
N HIS A 10 -14.12 11.18 -19.04
CA HIS A 10 -15.55 10.87 -18.97
C HIS A 10 -16.14 11.81 -17.92
N GLY A 11 -16.92 12.78 -18.37
CA GLY A 11 -17.95 13.40 -17.55
C GLY A 11 -19.14 12.45 -17.46
N ASN A 12 -20.01 12.65 -16.48
CA ASN A 12 -21.39 12.18 -16.52
C ASN A 12 -22.22 12.99 -15.51
N ASP A 13 -22.91 14.00 -16.05
CA ASP A 13 -24.19 14.46 -15.54
C ASP A 13 -25.31 13.48 -15.93
N ALA A 14 -26.45 13.63 -15.24
CA ALA A 14 -27.78 13.09 -15.55
C ALA A 14 -28.19 11.72 -14.94
N ASN A 15 -28.86 11.82 -13.79
CA ASN A 15 -30.32 11.62 -13.66
C ASN A 15 -30.98 10.58 -14.60
N ALA A 16 -31.45 9.45 -14.04
CA ALA A 16 -32.55 8.64 -14.61
C ALA A 16 -33.20 7.70 -13.58
N THR A 17 -34.34 8.12 -13.03
CA THR A 17 -35.65 7.43 -13.00
C THR A 17 -35.74 5.89 -12.93
N ARG A 18 -36.41 5.33 -11.89
CA ARG A 18 -37.49 4.30 -12.02
C ARG A 18 -38.19 3.96 -10.66
N PRO A 19 -39.37 3.28 -10.60
CA PRO A 19 -40.62 3.92 -10.18
C PRO A 19 -41.46 3.18 -9.09
N ALA A 20 -42.48 3.90 -8.58
CA ALA A 20 -43.87 3.53 -8.22
C ALA A 20 -44.22 2.33 -7.29
N ARG A 21 -44.80 2.72 -6.13
CA ARG A 21 -45.99 2.22 -5.40
C ARG A 21 -46.90 1.17 -6.07
N THR A 22 -47.39 0.23 -5.27
CA THR A 22 -48.74 -0.39 -5.32
C THR A 22 -49.17 -0.94 -3.92
N PRO A 23 -50.48 -1.22 -3.69
CA PRO A 23 -51.20 -0.72 -2.51
C PRO A 23 -51.53 -1.76 -1.43
N ARG A 24 -51.83 -1.23 -0.24
CA ARG A 24 -52.48 -1.90 0.89
C ARG A 24 -53.93 -2.24 0.51
N GLN A 25 -54.28 -3.52 0.44
CA GLN A 25 -55.66 -3.97 0.27
C GLN A 25 -56.10 -4.77 1.49
N ARG A 26 -57.19 -4.30 2.10
CA ARG A 26 -57.94 -4.94 3.18
C ARG A 26 -59.15 -5.59 2.53
N THR A 27 -59.34 -6.89 2.74
CA THR A 27 -60.65 -7.55 2.63
C THR A 27 -60.76 -8.63 3.71
N THR A 28 -61.82 -8.48 4.47
CA THR A 28 -62.41 -9.36 5.46
C THR A 28 -62.87 -10.65 4.80
N GLU A 29 -62.61 -11.80 5.40
CA GLU A 29 -63.50 -12.97 5.30
C GLU A 29 -63.32 -13.87 6.52
N ASP A 30 -64.45 -14.02 7.20
CA ASP A 30 -64.73 -14.79 8.39
C ASP A 30 -64.84 -16.27 8.01
N ALA A 31 -64.13 -17.14 8.73
CA ALA A 31 -64.46 -18.56 8.81
C ALA A 31 -63.86 -19.13 10.10
N ASP A 32 -64.61 -18.94 11.18
CA ASP A 32 -64.53 -19.77 12.37
C ASP A 32 -64.94 -21.21 12.00
N LEU A 33 -63.98 -22.14 11.97
CA LEU A 33 -64.25 -23.57 12.11
C LEU A 33 -63.16 -24.24 12.95
N SER A 34 -63.61 -24.55 14.15
CA SER A 34 -63.04 -25.36 15.22
C SER A 34 -62.55 -26.76 14.81
N VAL A 35 -61.52 -27.20 15.54
CA VAL A 35 -61.28 -28.56 16.08
C VAL A 35 -60.91 -29.66 15.08
N THR A 36 -59.67 -30.15 15.20
CA THR A 36 -59.42 -31.54 15.59
C THR A 36 -58.09 -31.61 16.34
N THR A 37 -58.20 -31.73 17.66
CA THR A 37 -57.18 -32.35 18.53
C THR A 37 -56.89 -33.75 18.01
N GLY A 38 -55.82 -33.87 17.20
CA GLY A 38 -55.12 -35.12 16.96
C GLY A 38 -53.92 -35.17 17.89
N SER A 39 -54.03 -35.95 18.95
CA SER A 39 -52.95 -36.29 19.87
C SER A 39 -51.74 -36.84 19.13
N GLY A 40 -50.62 -36.15 19.19
CA GLY A 40 -49.30 -36.70 18.94
C GLY A 40 -48.35 -35.88 19.81
N GLU A 41 -47.69 -36.53 20.76
CA GLU A 41 -46.73 -35.92 21.67
C GLU A 41 -45.86 -34.89 20.93
N PRO A 42 -45.60 -33.70 21.52
CA PRO A 42 -44.67 -32.78 20.90
C PRO A 42 -43.35 -33.55 20.74
N ASN A 43 -42.86 -33.66 19.50
CA ASN A 43 -41.58 -34.29 19.19
C ASN A 43 -40.44 -33.38 19.69
N THR A 44 -40.45 -33.06 21.00
CA THR A 44 -39.54 -32.17 21.72
C THR A 44 -38.11 -32.61 21.51
N ASN A 45 -37.89 -33.93 21.52
CA ASN A 45 -36.59 -34.54 21.30
C ASN A 45 -36.04 -34.22 19.89
N SER A 46 -36.89 -34.12 18.86
CA SER A 46 -36.45 -33.73 17.53
C SER A 46 -36.13 -32.24 17.42
N GLU A 47 -36.87 -31.38 18.12
CA GLU A 47 -36.61 -29.94 18.12
C GLU A 47 -35.36 -29.59 18.94
N GLU A 48 -35.14 -30.27 20.07
CA GLU A 48 -33.92 -30.19 20.87
C GLU A 48 -32.70 -30.65 20.05
N LEU A 49 -32.80 -31.78 19.35
CA LEU A 49 -31.71 -32.26 18.49
C LEU A 49 -31.40 -31.27 17.36
N LYS A 50 -32.41 -30.69 16.70
CA LYS A 50 -32.20 -29.64 15.69
C LYS A 50 -31.52 -28.41 16.29
N ALA A 51 -31.95 -27.97 17.48
CA ALA A 51 -31.36 -26.83 18.16
C ALA A 51 -29.89 -27.09 18.51
N ASP A 52 -29.55 -28.30 18.97
CA ASP A 52 -28.19 -28.71 19.27
C ASP A 52 -27.32 -28.78 18.02
N ILE A 53 -27.83 -29.34 16.92
CA ILE A 53 -27.14 -29.36 15.62
C ILE A 53 -26.87 -27.93 15.13
N LEU A 54 -27.88 -27.06 15.17
CA LEU A 54 -27.73 -25.66 14.75
C LEU A 54 -26.73 -24.92 15.64
N ARG A 55 -26.74 -25.19 16.95
CA ARG A 55 -25.79 -24.60 17.90
C ARG A 55 -24.36 -25.07 17.61
N SER A 56 -24.16 -26.37 17.39
CA SER A 56 -22.86 -26.94 17.01
C SER A 56 -22.36 -26.32 15.71
N LEU A 57 -23.20 -26.33 14.67
CA LEU A 57 -22.85 -25.79 13.35
C LEU A 57 -22.49 -24.31 13.41
N ARG A 58 -23.25 -23.50 14.16
CA ARG A 58 -22.93 -22.08 14.41
C ARG A 58 -21.58 -21.92 15.10
N GLY A 59 -21.29 -22.77 16.09
CA GLY A 59 -20.00 -22.79 16.79
C GLY A 59 -18.84 -23.12 15.86
N ASP A 60 -18.98 -24.17 15.05
CA ASP A 60 -17.96 -24.64 14.13
C ASP A 60 -17.69 -23.63 13.01
N ILE A 61 -18.74 -23.06 12.40
CA ILE A 61 -18.62 -22.01 11.39
C ILE A 61 -17.89 -20.78 11.99
N ALA A 62 -18.29 -20.34 13.19
CA ALA A 62 -17.63 -19.22 13.86
C ALA A 62 -16.17 -19.51 14.21
N LYS A 63 -15.83 -20.76 14.51
CA LYS A 63 -14.45 -21.19 14.73
C LYS A 63 -13.65 -21.14 13.43
N VAL A 64 -14.15 -21.77 12.36
CA VAL A 64 -13.48 -21.79 11.04
C VAL A 64 -13.22 -20.37 10.52
N ILE A 65 -14.21 -19.48 10.59
CA ILE A 65 -14.06 -18.08 10.15
C ILE A 65 -12.95 -17.39 10.96
N ARG A 66 -12.96 -17.53 12.29
CA ARG A 66 -11.95 -16.89 13.15
C ARG A 66 -10.55 -17.42 12.90
N ASP A 67 -10.41 -18.74 12.77
CA ASP A 67 -9.12 -19.38 12.56
C ASP A 67 -8.55 -19.02 11.18
N LYS A 68 -9.40 -18.99 10.15
CA LYS A 68 -9.01 -18.59 8.79
C LYS A 68 -8.57 -17.13 8.72
N LEU A 69 -9.36 -16.21 9.30
CA LEU A 69 -9.02 -14.79 9.34
C LEU A 69 -7.73 -14.53 10.12
N LYS A 70 -7.52 -15.22 11.24
CA LYS A 70 -6.28 -15.10 12.02
C LYS A 70 -5.08 -15.63 11.25
N GLY A 71 -5.22 -16.77 10.57
CA GLY A 71 -4.16 -17.35 9.75
C GLY A 71 -3.76 -16.43 8.60
N GLU A 72 -4.73 -16.02 7.78
CA GLU A 72 -4.47 -15.14 6.62
C GLU A 72 -3.88 -13.80 7.06
N LEU A 73 -4.43 -13.17 8.10
CA LEU A 73 -3.89 -11.91 8.61
C LEU A 73 -2.47 -12.06 9.18
N ALA A 74 -2.16 -13.19 9.83
CA ALA A 74 -0.83 -13.45 10.35
C ALA A 74 0.17 -13.63 9.21
N ASP A 75 -0.18 -14.39 8.17
CA ASP A 75 0.65 -14.63 6.99
C ASP A 75 0.93 -13.31 6.25
N ASP A 76 -0.11 -12.52 5.98
CA ASP A 76 0.01 -11.20 5.32
C ASP A 76 0.86 -10.24 6.14
N PHE A 77 0.69 -10.22 7.47
CA PHE A 77 1.49 -9.35 8.34
C PHE A 77 2.97 -9.74 8.33
N GLN A 78 3.29 -11.04 8.30
CA GLN A 78 4.67 -11.50 8.19
C GLN A 78 5.27 -11.19 6.82
N ALA A 79 4.49 -11.31 5.73
CA ALA A 79 4.91 -10.93 4.39
C ALA A 79 5.25 -9.42 4.34
N ILE A 80 4.33 -8.56 4.78
CA ILE A 80 4.53 -7.10 4.82
C ILE A 80 5.73 -6.73 5.67
N LYS A 81 5.90 -7.36 6.84
CA LYS A 81 7.06 -7.12 7.71
C LYS A 81 8.37 -7.47 7.01
N SER A 82 8.41 -8.59 6.29
CA SER A 82 9.58 -9.04 5.55
C SER A 82 9.92 -8.10 4.39
N GLU A 83 8.90 -7.67 3.63
CA GLU A 83 9.06 -6.69 2.56
C GLU A 83 9.56 -5.34 3.08
N LEU A 84 9.01 -4.85 4.20
CA LEU A 84 9.47 -3.62 4.83
C LEU A 84 10.95 -3.71 5.26
N GLN A 85 11.38 -4.87 5.77
CA GLN A 85 12.78 -5.09 6.12
C GLN A 85 13.69 -5.12 4.88
N ALA A 86 13.22 -5.72 3.78
CA ALA A 86 13.94 -5.71 2.51
C ALA A 86 14.10 -4.28 1.97
N VAL A 87 13.02 -3.50 1.93
CA VAL A 87 13.03 -2.09 1.50
C VAL A 87 13.97 -1.26 2.37
N ARG A 88 13.95 -1.43 3.70
CA ARG A 88 14.88 -0.74 4.60
C ARG A 88 16.34 -1.07 4.30
N SER A 89 16.62 -2.33 3.99
CA SER A 89 17.97 -2.78 3.65
C SER A 89 18.44 -2.20 2.31
N GLU A 90 17.54 -2.14 1.33
CA GLU A 90 17.78 -1.52 0.03
C GLU A 90 18.06 -0.02 0.16
N ILE A 91 17.25 0.72 0.94
CA ILE A 91 17.49 2.15 1.22
C ILE A 91 18.88 2.35 1.84
N ALA A 92 19.22 1.55 2.86
CA ALA A 92 20.53 1.65 3.51
C ALA A 92 21.70 1.35 2.56
N SER A 93 21.52 0.38 1.66
CA SER A 93 22.49 0.05 0.61
C SER A 93 22.66 1.21 -0.38
N ASN A 94 21.55 1.74 -0.90
CA ASN A 94 21.56 2.83 -1.87
C ASN A 94 22.13 4.12 -1.27
N SER A 95 21.81 4.44 -0.01
CA SER A 95 22.43 5.58 0.68
C SER A 95 23.95 5.46 0.78
N LYS A 96 24.48 4.26 1.03
CA LYS A 96 25.94 4.03 1.03
C LYS A 96 26.55 4.17 -0.36
N ALA A 97 25.89 3.66 -1.38
CA ALA A 97 26.34 3.79 -2.77
C ALA A 97 26.39 5.27 -3.19
N ILE A 98 25.33 6.02 -2.93
CA ILE A 98 25.27 7.47 -3.21
C ILE A 98 26.39 8.21 -2.46
N GLN A 99 26.64 7.89 -1.19
CA GLN A 99 27.72 8.53 -0.44
C GLN A 99 29.09 8.26 -1.08
N ALA A 100 29.36 7.02 -1.50
CA ALA A 100 30.60 6.67 -2.17
C ALA A 100 30.78 7.39 -3.52
N GLU A 101 29.69 7.54 -4.29
CA GLU A 101 29.69 8.31 -5.53
C GLU A 101 29.95 9.80 -5.28
N VAL A 102 29.34 10.39 -4.25
CA VAL A 102 29.58 11.78 -3.86
C VAL A 102 31.03 11.99 -3.44
N ASP A 103 31.61 11.09 -2.66
CA ASP A 103 33.01 11.16 -2.26
C ASP A 103 33.93 11.06 -3.49
N THR A 104 33.62 10.18 -4.45
CA THR A 104 34.33 10.06 -5.72
C THR A 104 34.26 11.37 -6.52
N ILE A 105 33.07 11.92 -6.73
CA ILE A 105 32.87 13.20 -7.42
C ILE A 105 33.65 14.33 -6.74
N LYS A 106 33.66 14.36 -5.39
CA LYS A 106 34.41 15.37 -4.63
C LYS A 106 35.90 15.28 -4.94
N THR A 107 36.47 14.07 -5.00
CA THR A 107 37.87 13.87 -5.37
C THR A 107 38.15 14.30 -6.81
N GLU A 108 37.32 13.89 -7.78
CA GLU A 108 37.48 14.27 -9.19
C GLU A 108 37.41 15.78 -9.41
N VAL A 109 36.51 16.48 -8.70
CA VAL A 109 36.40 17.94 -8.76
C VAL A 109 37.66 18.63 -8.20
N LEU A 110 38.23 18.10 -7.11
CA LEU A 110 39.48 18.63 -6.55
C LEU A 110 40.66 18.41 -7.51
N ASP A 111 40.74 17.25 -8.16
CA ASP A 111 41.76 16.95 -9.16
C ASP A 111 41.62 17.84 -10.39
N LEU A 112 40.41 18.00 -10.91
CA LEU A 112 40.13 18.89 -12.04
C LEU A 112 40.48 20.34 -11.72
N LYS A 113 40.13 20.83 -10.53
CA LYS A 113 40.50 22.17 -10.06
C LYS A 113 42.01 22.34 -10.06
N SER A 114 42.74 21.36 -9.54
CA SER A 114 44.20 21.39 -9.47
C SER A 114 44.82 21.39 -10.86
N GLU A 115 44.29 20.60 -11.79
CA GLU A 115 44.75 20.55 -13.18
C GLU A 115 44.50 21.87 -13.92
N ILE A 116 43.32 22.49 -13.76
CA ILE A 116 43.01 23.79 -14.35
C ILE A 116 43.99 24.86 -13.87
N LEU A 117 44.27 24.92 -12.56
CA LEU A 117 45.21 25.88 -11.99
C LEU A 117 46.64 25.64 -12.46
N ARG A 118 47.06 24.37 -12.55
CA ARG A 118 48.37 24.00 -13.10
C ARG A 118 48.51 24.47 -14.54
N ARG A 119 47.47 24.27 -15.36
CA ARG A 119 47.44 24.69 -16.76
C ARG A 119 47.38 26.20 -16.93
N ALA A 120 46.66 26.92 -16.07
CA ALA A 120 46.63 28.37 -16.06
C ALA A 120 48.02 28.95 -15.72
N ARG A 121 48.68 28.42 -14.68
CA ARG A 121 50.03 28.84 -14.26
C ARG A 121 51.09 28.62 -15.36
N SER A 122 50.96 27.56 -16.16
CA SER A 122 51.89 27.30 -17.27
C SER A 122 51.64 28.17 -18.49
N ARG A 123 50.40 28.58 -18.76
CA ARG A 123 50.03 29.33 -19.97
C ARG A 123 50.02 30.85 -19.80
N ALA A 124 49.69 31.37 -18.61
CA ALA A 124 49.60 32.81 -18.35
C ALA A 124 50.25 33.14 -16.99
N PRO A 125 51.58 33.29 -16.95
CA PRO A 125 52.29 33.72 -15.74
C PRO A 125 51.76 35.07 -15.25
N LEU A 126 51.34 35.15 -13.99
CA LEU A 126 51.00 36.42 -13.36
C LEU A 126 52.29 37.16 -12.98
N SER A 127 52.33 38.45 -13.28
CA SER A 127 53.43 39.34 -12.90
C SER A 127 52.91 40.61 -12.23
N PHE A 128 53.58 41.05 -11.18
CA PHE A 128 53.34 42.33 -10.51
C PHE A 128 54.67 43.09 -10.42
N ASN A 129 54.72 44.35 -10.87
CA ASN A 129 55.95 45.13 -11.00
C ASN A 129 57.08 44.39 -11.75
N GLY A 130 56.74 43.67 -12.82
CA GLY A 130 57.70 42.88 -13.62
C GLY A 130 58.21 41.60 -12.94
N HIS A 131 57.80 41.31 -11.71
CA HIS A 131 58.18 40.11 -10.97
C HIS A 131 57.08 39.07 -11.08
N ARG A 132 57.44 37.81 -11.34
CA ARG A 132 56.47 36.71 -11.40
C ARG A 132 55.92 36.45 -10.00
N VAL A 133 54.60 36.42 -9.87
CA VAL A 133 53.91 36.13 -8.60
C VAL A 133 53.13 34.83 -8.75
N SER A 134 53.15 34.02 -7.71
CA SER A 134 52.40 32.76 -7.65
C SER A 134 51.52 32.72 -6.41
N PHE A 135 50.22 32.53 -6.61
CA PHE A 135 49.29 32.21 -5.56
C PHE A 135 49.21 30.69 -5.42
N PHE A 136 49.24 30.20 -4.18
CA PHE A 136 48.98 28.81 -3.85
C PHE A 136 47.60 28.78 -3.19
N PRO A 137 46.63 28.04 -3.75
CA PRO A 137 45.36 27.88 -3.07
C PRO A 137 45.63 27.12 -1.77
N ASP A 138 45.12 27.65 -0.66
CA ASP A 138 45.15 26.93 0.61
C ASP A 138 44.06 25.86 0.55
N TYR A 139 44.47 24.60 0.47
CA TYR A 139 43.57 23.44 0.45
C TYR A 139 43.52 22.79 1.83
N THR A 140 43.55 23.57 2.92
CA THR A 140 43.27 23.03 4.24
C THR A 140 41.89 22.39 4.22
N THR A 141 41.88 21.06 4.15
CA THR A 141 40.72 20.18 4.19
C THR A 141 39.93 20.47 5.47
N SER A 142 38.72 21.02 5.35
CA SER A 142 37.68 20.94 6.39
C SER A 142 36.84 19.70 6.19
#